data_AF-A0A269PDN0-F1
#
_entry.id   AF-A0A269PDN0-F1
#
_cell.length_a   1.000
_cell.length_b   1.000
_cell.length_c   1.000
_cell.angle_alpha   90.00
_cell.angle_beta   90.00
_cell.angle_gamma   90.00
#
_symmetry.space_group_name_H-M   'P 1'
#
loop_
_entity.id
_entity.type
_entity.pdbx_description
1 polymer ?
#
loop_
_entity_poly.entity_id
_entity_poly.type
_entity_poly.pdbx_seq_one_letter_code
_entity_poly.pdbx_strand_id
1 'polypeptide(L)'
;MRRKFVAVASVFALAGCGAHGTEMGLQDAALAGDFTVADVAGPGVERAYVFCPYTDKAEAQRLGFNPDDVPGIDSDVQAWETASGIGVIADDRANIEWFDPRNVDACGPGVDPYQDIDPSARVRTATESREYAGGETAEVTVLRFE
;
A
#
# COMPACT_ATOMS: atom_id res chain seq x y z
N MET A 1 -28.50 -46.66 -10.30
CA MET A 1 -28.35 -45.71 -9.18
C MET A 1 -26.87 -45.49 -8.88
N ARG A 2 -26.31 -44.33 -9.22
CA ARG A 2 -25.03 -43.82 -8.69
C ARG A 2 -25.15 -42.30 -8.60
N ARG A 3 -25.47 -41.79 -7.41
CA ARG A 3 -25.47 -40.36 -7.09
C ARG A 3 -24.00 -39.91 -7.00
N LYS A 4 -23.59 -38.99 -7.86
CA LYS A 4 -22.30 -38.30 -7.74
C LYS A 4 -22.51 -37.10 -6.82
N PHE A 5 -21.79 -37.08 -5.70
CA PHE A 5 -21.72 -35.93 -4.81
C PHE A 5 -20.88 -34.86 -5.50
N VAL A 6 -21.45 -33.68 -5.70
CA VAL A 6 -20.73 -32.48 -6.11
C VAL A 6 -20.17 -31.87 -4.84
N ALA A 7 -18.85 -31.89 -4.68
CA ALA A 7 -18.16 -31.17 -3.63
C ALA A 7 -18.26 -29.67 -3.95
N VAL A 8 -19.00 -28.94 -3.12
CA VAL A 8 -19.03 -27.48 -3.15
C VAL A 8 -17.75 -27.02 -2.46
N ALA A 9 -16.76 -26.58 -3.25
CA ALA A 9 -15.61 -25.85 -2.74
C ALA A 9 -16.10 -24.45 -2.34
N SER A 10 -16.35 -24.27 -1.05
CA SER A 10 -16.62 -22.96 -0.46
C SER A 10 -15.35 -22.12 -0.55
N VAL A 11 -15.30 -21.21 -1.52
CA VAL A 11 -14.33 -20.12 -1.54
C VAL A 11 -14.72 -19.17 -0.42
N PHE A 12 -13.98 -19.23 0.69
CA PHE A 12 -14.02 -18.19 1.71
C PHE A 12 -13.38 -16.95 1.10
N ALA A 13 -14.19 -16.09 0.48
CA ALA A 13 -13.81 -14.71 0.25
C ALA A 13 -13.73 -14.05 1.62
N LEU A 14 -12.53 -13.98 2.19
CA LEU A 14 -12.21 -13.06 3.27
C LEU A 14 -12.31 -11.66 2.66
N ALA A 15 -13.51 -11.08 2.71
CA ALA A 15 -13.71 -9.66 2.44
C ALA A 15 -12.98 -8.90 3.55
N GLY A 16 -11.74 -8.47 3.25
CA GLY A 16 -11.03 -7.48 4.04
C GLY A 16 -11.81 -6.18 4.01
N CYS A 17 -12.15 -5.67 5.19
CA CYS A 17 -12.73 -4.35 5.34
C CYS A 17 -11.72 -3.29 4.86
N GLY A 18 -12.08 -2.50 3.86
CA GLY A 18 -11.42 -1.22 3.55
C GLY A 18 -10.23 -1.24 2.57
N ALA A 19 -10.13 -2.20 1.65
CA ALA A 19 -9.09 -2.15 0.63
C ALA A 19 -9.41 -1.07 -0.42
N HIS A 20 -8.82 0.11 -0.27
CA HIS A 20 -8.68 1.07 -1.37
C HIS A 20 -7.51 0.64 -2.25
N GLY A 21 -7.59 0.91 -3.55
CA GLY A 21 -6.49 0.66 -4.48
C GLY A 21 -6.31 -0.81 -4.88
N THR A 22 -5.13 -1.12 -5.42
CA THR A 22 -4.80 -2.44 -5.99
C THR A 22 -3.66 -3.09 -5.20
N GLU A 23 -3.83 -4.36 -4.83
CA GLU A 23 -2.77 -5.17 -4.23
C GLU A 23 -1.73 -5.56 -5.31
N MET A 24 -0.51 -5.03 -5.17
CA MET A 24 0.66 -5.36 -6.01
C MET A 24 1.64 -6.29 -5.28
N GLY A 25 1.50 -6.44 -3.95
CA GLY A 25 2.36 -7.25 -3.09
C GLY A 25 3.49 -6.45 -2.42
N LEU A 26 3.42 -5.12 -2.43
CA LEU A 26 4.43 -4.24 -1.85
C LEU A 26 4.45 -4.34 -0.31
N GLN A 27 3.29 -4.50 0.33
CA GLN A 27 3.22 -4.73 1.77
C GLN A 27 3.90 -6.04 2.15
N ASP A 28 3.59 -7.13 1.43
CA ASP A 28 4.18 -8.44 1.69
C ASP A 28 5.70 -8.42 1.48
N ALA A 29 6.17 -7.71 0.45
CA ALA A 29 7.59 -7.50 0.21
C ALA A 29 8.25 -6.73 1.37
N ALA A 30 7.64 -5.64 1.82
CA ALA A 30 8.13 -4.86 2.96
C ALA A 30 8.21 -5.70 4.24
N LEU A 31 7.21 -6.55 4.51
CA LEU A 31 7.20 -7.45 5.67
C LEU A 31 8.27 -8.56 5.56
N ALA A 32 8.66 -8.95 4.33
CA ALA A 32 9.71 -9.93 4.11
C ALA A 32 11.13 -9.32 4.23
N GLY A 33 11.31 -8.03 3.95
CA GLY A 33 12.56 -7.29 4.12
C GLY A 33 12.79 -6.23 3.05
N ASP A 34 14.06 -5.85 2.84
CA ASP A 34 14.44 -4.88 1.80
C ASP A 34 14.02 -5.35 0.40
N PHE A 35 13.50 -4.44 -0.42
CA PHE A 35 13.00 -4.73 -1.77
C PHE A 35 13.27 -3.60 -2.75
N THR A 36 12.94 -3.79 -4.02
CA THR A 36 12.79 -2.70 -5.01
C THR A 36 11.36 -2.70 -5.53
N VAL A 37 10.81 -1.54 -5.87
CA VAL A 37 9.44 -1.46 -6.40
C VAL A 37 9.34 -2.20 -7.74
N ALA A 38 10.38 -2.12 -8.58
CA ALA A 38 10.43 -2.81 -9.86
C ALA A 38 10.42 -4.35 -9.73
N ASP A 39 11.10 -4.92 -8.72
CA ASP A 39 11.09 -6.38 -8.51
C ASP A 39 9.70 -6.89 -8.10
N VAL A 40 8.91 -6.06 -7.41
CA VAL A 40 7.59 -6.44 -6.89
C VAL A 40 6.47 -6.13 -7.89
N ALA A 41 6.41 -4.91 -8.40
CA ALA A 41 5.34 -4.46 -9.29
C ALA A 41 5.58 -4.82 -10.77
N GLY A 42 6.79 -5.25 -11.13
CA GLY A 42 7.12 -5.82 -12.44
C GLY A 42 8.03 -4.94 -13.33
N PRO A 43 8.48 -5.47 -14.48
CA PRO A 43 9.52 -4.85 -15.32
C PRO A 43 9.09 -3.60 -16.08
N GLY A 44 7.82 -3.21 -16.01
CA GLY A 44 7.26 -2.05 -16.71
C GLY A 44 7.10 -0.80 -15.85
N VAL A 45 7.62 -0.79 -14.61
CA VAL A 45 7.49 0.38 -13.73
C VAL A 45 8.31 1.55 -14.26
N GLU A 46 7.62 2.63 -14.61
CA GLU A 46 8.22 3.86 -15.11
C GLU A 46 8.47 4.86 -13.99
N ARG A 47 7.52 4.98 -13.06
CA ARG A 47 7.53 5.96 -11.96
C ARG A 47 6.84 5.38 -10.74
N ALA A 48 7.30 5.76 -9.56
CA ALA A 48 6.64 5.43 -8.31
C ALA A 48 6.66 6.60 -7.34
N TYR A 49 5.65 6.68 -6.48
CA TYR A 49 5.43 7.80 -5.57
C TYR A 49 5.00 7.30 -4.19
N VAL A 50 5.47 7.96 -3.13
CA VAL A 50 4.98 7.69 -1.77
C VAL A 50 3.70 8.47 -1.51
N PHE A 51 2.69 7.79 -0.98
CA PHE A 51 1.44 8.40 -0.51
C PHE A 51 1.40 8.37 1.01
N CYS A 52 1.25 9.55 1.62
CA CYS A 52 1.20 9.70 3.07
C CYS A 52 -0.20 10.02 3.58
N PRO A 53 -0.45 9.86 4.90
CA PRO A 53 -1.68 10.34 5.53
C PRO A 53 -1.99 11.78 5.14
N TYR A 54 -3.27 12.11 5.09
CA TYR A 54 -3.81 13.37 4.60
C TYR A 54 -3.49 13.66 3.13
N THR A 55 -3.42 12.61 2.32
CA THR A 55 -3.28 12.71 0.87
C THR A 55 -4.42 13.53 0.24
N ASP A 56 -4.15 14.12 -0.92
CA ASP A 56 -4.96 15.02 -1.71
C ASP A 56 -5.25 14.32 -3.05
N LYS A 57 -6.54 14.09 -3.30
CA LYS A 57 -7.03 13.45 -4.52
C LYS A 57 -6.65 14.25 -5.78
N ALA A 58 -6.60 15.58 -5.69
CA ALA A 58 -6.26 16.43 -6.84
C ALA A 58 -4.80 16.26 -7.24
N GLU A 59 -3.91 16.11 -6.25
CA GLU A 59 -2.49 15.88 -6.48
C GLU A 59 -2.23 14.48 -7.05
N ALA A 60 -2.88 13.45 -6.49
CA ALA A 60 -2.85 12.09 -7.04
C ALA A 60 -3.28 12.06 -8.52
N GLN A 61 -4.38 12.76 -8.84
CA GLN A 61 -4.86 12.90 -10.22
C GLN A 61 -3.85 13.60 -11.12
N ARG A 62 -3.20 14.67 -10.63
CA ARG A 62 -2.15 15.39 -11.38
C ARG A 62 -0.96 14.50 -11.72
N LEU A 63 -0.62 13.56 -10.83
CA LEU A 63 0.47 12.60 -11.02
C LEU A 63 0.08 11.45 -11.98
N GLY A 64 -1.22 11.27 -12.23
CA GLY A 64 -1.76 10.29 -13.17
C GLY A 64 -2.53 9.13 -12.52
N PHE A 65 -2.72 9.17 -11.20
CA PHE A 65 -3.52 8.17 -10.48
C PHE A 65 -5.01 8.49 -10.55
N ASN A 66 -5.84 7.47 -10.38
CA ASN A 66 -7.27 7.66 -10.27
C ASN A 66 -7.62 8.24 -8.88
N PRO A 67 -8.26 9.42 -8.79
CA PRO A 67 -8.60 10.03 -7.51
C PRO A 67 -9.61 9.22 -6.68
N ASP A 68 -10.37 8.32 -7.31
CA ASP A 68 -11.31 7.44 -6.60
C ASP A 68 -10.60 6.36 -5.78
N ASP A 69 -9.34 6.04 -6.13
CA ASP A 69 -8.52 5.05 -5.40
C ASP A 69 -7.80 5.67 -4.19
N VAL A 70 -8.02 6.98 -3.95
CA VAL A 70 -7.39 7.74 -2.88
C VAL A 70 -8.39 7.96 -1.76
N PRO A 71 -8.09 7.57 -0.50
CA PRO A 71 -8.97 7.83 0.63
C PRO A 71 -9.08 9.34 0.88
N GLY A 72 -10.16 9.75 1.53
CA GLY A 72 -10.43 11.16 1.79
C GLY A 72 -11.47 11.33 2.89
N ILE A 73 -11.57 12.54 3.42
CA ILE A 73 -12.45 12.88 4.56
C ILE A 73 -13.90 12.39 4.38
N ASP A 74 -14.43 12.47 3.16
CA ASP A 74 -15.83 12.11 2.85
C ASP A 74 -16.00 10.66 2.35
N SER A 75 -14.90 9.94 2.04
CA SER A 75 -14.96 8.59 1.47
C SER A 75 -14.45 7.51 2.43
N ASP A 76 -13.31 7.74 3.07
CA ASP A 76 -12.76 6.88 4.13
C ASP A 76 -11.79 7.71 4.98
N VAL A 77 -12.35 8.33 6.01
CA VAL A 77 -11.60 9.22 6.90
C VAL A 77 -10.52 8.46 7.68
N GLN A 78 -10.76 7.20 8.05
CA GLN A 78 -9.83 6.43 8.84
C GLN A 78 -8.58 6.10 8.02
N ALA A 79 -8.75 5.60 6.80
CA ALA A 79 -7.64 5.37 5.89
C ALA A 79 -6.94 6.68 5.53
N TRP A 80 -7.70 7.76 5.31
CA TRP A 80 -7.12 9.08 5.00
C TRP A 80 -6.21 9.62 6.11
N GLU A 81 -6.58 9.42 7.37
CA GLU A 81 -5.81 9.91 8.53
C GLU A 81 -4.61 9.02 8.90
N THR A 82 -4.59 7.75 8.47
CA THR A 82 -3.65 6.76 9.01
C THR A 82 -2.86 5.97 7.97
N ALA A 83 -3.43 5.68 6.80
CA ALA A 83 -2.80 4.84 5.81
C ALA A 83 -1.68 5.59 5.08
N SER A 84 -0.64 4.83 4.76
CA SER A 84 0.40 5.23 3.82
C SER A 84 0.43 4.20 2.69
N GLY A 85 1.05 4.52 1.56
CA GLY A 85 1.07 3.62 0.41
C GLY A 85 2.13 3.99 -0.61
N ILE A 86 2.25 3.14 -1.63
CA ILE A 86 3.10 3.38 -2.79
C ILE A 86 2.23 3.33 -4.04
N GLY A 87 2.25 4.44 -4.79
CA GLY A 87 1.67 4.50 -6.12
C GLY A 87 2.70 4.13 -7.17
N VAL A 88 2.31 3.30 -8.14
CA VAL A 88 3.14 2.82 -9.23
C VAL A 88 2.47 3.11 -10.56
N ILE A 89 3.24 3.65 -11.51
CA ILE A 89 2.83 3.84 -12.90
C ILE A 89 3.64 2.89 -13.79
N ALA A 90 2.96 1.97 -14.47
CA ALA A 90 3.56 0.94 -15.29
C ALA A 90 2.68 0.56 -16.50
N ASP A 91 3.25 0.50 -17.70
CA ASP A 91 2.59 0.00 -18.93
C ASP A 91 1.13 0.52 -19.10
N ASP A 92 0.94 1.83 -19.01
CA ASP A 92 -0.37 2.54 -19.08
C ASP A 92 -1.33 2.36 -17.88
N ARG A 93 -0.88 1.78 -16.76
CA ARG A 93 -1.67 1.65 -15.52
C ARG A 93 -1.04 2.44 -14.39
N ALA A 94 -1.86 3.12 -13.61
CA ALA A 94 -1.47 3.83 -12.41
C ALA A 94 -2.27 3.27 -11.22
N ASN A 95 -1.58 2.58 -10.32
CA ASN A 95 -2.20 1.89 -9.18
C ASN A 95 -1.56 2.36 -7.87
N ILE A 96 -2.34 2.42 -6.80
CA ILE A 96 -1.84 2.67 -5.46
C ILE A 96 -2.09 1.43 -4.61
N GLU A 97 -1.06 0.92 -3.96
CA GLU A 97 -1.22 -0.04 -2.88
C GLU A 97 -1.16 0.73 -1.55
N TRP A 98 -2.28 0.72 -0.83
CA TRP A 98 -2.38 1.27 0.51
C TRP A 98 -2.02 0.19 1.53
N PHE A 99 -1.20 0.54 2.50
CA PHE A 99 -0.75 -0.37 3.54
C PHE A 99 -1.63 -0.28 4.77
N ASP A 100 -1.76 -1.41 5.47
CA ASP A 100 -2.29 -1.43 6.82
C ASP A 100 -1.32 -0.65 7.73
N PRO A 101 -1.77 0.47 8.36
CA PRO A 101 -0.91 1.31 9.20
C PRO A 101 -0.42 0.63 10.47
N ARG A 102 -0.91 -0.58 10.76
CA ARG A 102 -0.41 -1.44 11.84
C ARG A 102 0.71 -2.38 11.41
N ASN A 103 0.95 -2.50 10.10
CA ASN A 103 1.94 -3.41 9.55
C ASN A 103 3.08 -2.66 8.86
N VAL A 104 2.76 -1.69 8.00
CA VAL A 104 3.76 -0.94 7.21
C VAL A 104 3.47 0.56 7.22
N ASP A 105 4.53 1.34 7.41
CA ASP A 105 4.53 2.80 7.34
C ASP A 105 5.51 3.26 6.25
N ALA A 106 4.98 3.70 5.11
CA ALA A 106 5.76 4.25 4.02
C ALA A 106 6.24 5.68 4.30
N CYS A 107 5.70 6.36 5.31
CA CYS A 107 5.94 7.78 5.56
C CYS A 107 6.81 7.98 6.80
N GLY A 108 7.88 7.18 6.87
CA GLY A 108 8.89 7.27 7.91
C GLY A 108 9.62 8.62 7.94
N PRO A 109 10.53 8.81 8.91
CA PRO A 109 11.24 10.08 9.09
C PRO A 109 11.98 10.52 7.81
N GLY A 110 11.71 11.74 7.37
CA GLY A 110 12.37 12.35 6.20
C GLY A 110 11.73 12.02 4.85
N VAL A 111 10.57 11.36 4.84
CA VAL A 111 9.78 11.12 3.63
C VAL A 111 8.74 12.22 3.46
N ASP A 112 8.73 12.85 2.29
CA ASP A 112 7.73 13.85 1.93
C ASP A 112 6.53 13.20 1.21
N PRO A 113 5.30 13.72 1.38
CA PRO A 113 4.16 13.27 0.58
C PRO A 113 4.42 13.45 -0.92
N TYR A 114 4.05 12.45 -1.72
CA TYR A 114 4.28 12.39 -3.17
C TYR A 114 5.74 12.44 -3.58
N GLN A 115 6.65 12.09 -2.67
CA GLN A 115 8.05 11.89 -3.02
C GLN A 115 8.15 10.88 -4.17
N ASP A 116 8.78 11.30 -5.26
CA ASP A 116 9.18 10.43 -6.36
C ASP A 116 10.26 9.46 -5.85
N ILE A 117 10.09 8.18 -6.11
CA ILE A 117 11.04 7.13 -5.73
C ILE A 117 11.54 6.41 -6.98
N ASP A 118 12.86 6.21 -7.07
CA ASP A 118 13.47 5.41 -8.12
C ASP A 118 13.00 3.94 -7.94
N PRO A 119 12.24 3.37 -8.89
CA PRO A 119 11.70 2.02 -8.75
C PRO A 119 12.77 0.93 -8.66
N SER A 120 14.00 1.22 -9.13
CA SER A 120 15.15 0.32 -9.07
C SER A 120 16.03 0.54 -7.84
N ALA A 121 15.82 1.63 -7.11
CA ALA A 121 16.52 1.87 -5.85
C ALA A 121 15.99 0.92 -4.78
N ARG A 122 16.89 0.55 -3.86
CA ARG A 122 16.54 -0.32 -2.75
C ARG A 122 15.72 0.47 -1.72
N VAL A 123 14.53 -0.01 -1.44
CA VAL A 123 13.73 0.40 -0.29
C VAL A 123 14.22 -0.39 0.92
N ARG A 124 14.67 0.34 1.95
CA ARG A 124 15.10 -0.25 3.21
C ARG A 124 13.92 -0.40 4.15
N THR A 125 13.92 -1.50 4.90
CA THR A 125 12.91 -1.78 5.91
C THR A 125 13.52 -1.74 7.31
N ALA A 126 12.80 -1.15 8.26
CA ALA A 126 13.18 -1.14 9.66
C ALA A 126 11.96 -1.41 10.53
N THR A 127 12.08 -2.32 11.50
CA THR A 127 11.03 -2.56 12.48
C THR A 127 11.10 -1.48 13.56
N GLU A 128 9.99 -0.78 13.78
CA GLU A 128 9.86 0.22 14.84
C GLU A 128 8.66 -0.10 15.73
N SER A 129 8.84 0.08 17.04
CA SER A 129 7.76 -0.04 18.01
C SER A 129 6.91 1.23 17.97
N ARG A 130 5.59 1.07 17.78
CA ARG A 130 4.61 2.17 17.70
C ARG A 130 3.54 1.99 18.76
N GLU A 131 3.26 3.06 19.50
CA GLU A 131 2.15 3.13 20.45
C GLU A 131 0.93 3.74 19.76
N TYR A 132 -0.22 3.09 19.89
CA TYR A 132 -1.50 3.51 19.33
C TYR A 132 -2.42 4.07 20.42
N ALA A 133 -3.42 4.83 19.99
CA ALA A 133 -4.47 5.33 20.87
C ALA A 133 -5.12 4.14 21.62
N GLY A 134 -5.04 4.16 22.95
CA GLY A 134 -5.47 3.04 23.80
C GLY A 134 -4.34 2.35 24.56
N GLY A 135 -3.08 2.76 24.35
CA GLY A 135 -1.91 2.24 25.06
C GLY A 135 -1.43 0.87 24.54
N GLU A 136 -1.96 0.44 23.39
CA GLU A 136 -1.47 -0.74 22.68
C GLU A 136 -0.18 -0.40 21.93
N THR A 137 0.78 -1.32 21.94
CA THR A 137 2.02 -1.20 21.18
C THR A 137 2.08 -2.31 20.12
N ALA A 138 2.46 -1.97 18.89
CA ALA A 138 2.72 -2.94 17.83
C ALA A 138 4.09 -2.66 17.17
N GLU A 139 4.65 -3.70 16.56
CA GLU A 139 5.82 -3.55 15.69
C GLU A 139 5.35 -3.23 14.28
N VAL A 140 5.88 -2.16 13.71
CA VAL A 140 5.55 -1.66 12.37
C VAL A 140 6.81 -1.63 11.52
N THR A 141 6.71 -2.11 10.29
CA THR A 141 7.78 -1.98 9.31
C THR A 141 7.75 -0.58 8.70
N VAL A 142 8.77 0.22 8.96
CA VAL A 142 8.94 1.56 8.42
C VAL A 142 9.84 1.49 7.18
N LEU A 143 9.36 2.11 6.08
CA LEU A 143 10.12 2.20 4.84
C LEU A 143 11.04 3.40 4.84
N ARG A 144 12.21 3.23 4.23
CA ARG A 144 13.19 4.30 4.01
C ARG A 144 13.69 4.23 2.58
N PHE A 145 13.64 5.37 1.90
CA PHE A 145 14.02 5.53 0.50
C PHE A 145 15.39 6.21 0.42
N GLU A 146 16.30 5.66 -0.38
CA GLU A 146 17.67 6.17 -0.60
C GLU A 146 17.74 7.09 -1.83
#